data_AF-A0A3Q8CDF2-F1
#
_entry.id   AF-A0A3Q8CDF2-F1
#
_cell.length_a   1.000
_cell.length_b   1.000
_cell.length_c   1.000
_cell.angle_alpha   90.00
_cell.angle_beta   90.00
_cell.angle_gamma   90.00
#
_symmetry.space_group_name_H-M   'P 1'
#
loop_
_entity.id
_entity.type
_entity.pdbx_description
1 polymer ?
#
loop_
_entity_poly.entity_id
_entity_poly.type
_entity_poly.pdbx_seq_one_letter_code
_entity_poly.pdbx_strand_id
1 'polypeptide(L)' 'MLASENLYYRVMEDIRVKIMDGTYPLNSKIPSEKKLQDIYGISRVTLRNAIDGLVKDGLIERIQGKGWI' A
#
# COMPACT_ATOMS: atom_id res chain seq x y z
N MET A 1 -10.55 -12.41 -17.59
CA MET A 1 -10.58 -10.99 -17.18
C MET A 1 -10.93 -10.91 -15.68
N LEU A 2 -10.01 -11.32 -14.78
CA LEU A 2 -10.20 -11.31 -13.30
C LEU A 2 -8.85 -11.21 -12.52
N ALA A 3 -7.75 -10.75 -13.14
CA ALA A 3 -6.44 -10.75 -12.48
C ALA A 3 -6.20 -9.50 -11.60
N SER A 4 -6.80 -8.35 -11.97
CA SER A 4 -6.51 -7.05 -11.33
C SER A 4 -7.19 -6.85 -9.99
N GLU A 5 -8.46 -7.26 -9.82
CA GLU A 5 -9.17 -7.12 -8.53
C GLU A 5 -8.52 -7.96 -7.43
N ASN A 6 -7.99 -9.14 -7.77
CA ASN A 6 -7.32 -10.01 -6.81
C ASN A 6 -5.96 -9.43 -6.35
N LEU A 7 -5.17 -8.89 -7.28
CA LEU A 7 -3.85 -8.30 -6.98
C LEU A 7 -3.96 -7.05 -6.09
N TYR A 8 -4.92 -6.17 -6.39
CA TYR A 8 -5.25 -5.02 -5.56
C TYR A 8 -5.53 -5.45 -4.11
N TYR A 9 -6.45 -6.41 -3.94
CA TYR A 9 -6.89 -6.83 -2.62
C TYR A 9 -5.78 -7.52 -1.85
N ARG A 10 -4.97 -8.36 -2.50
CA ARG A 10 -3.81 -9.03 -1.88
C ARG A 10 -2.78 -8.03 -1.35
N VAL A 11 -2.44 -7.01 -2.14
CA VAL A 11 -1.45 -6.00 -1.71
C VAL A 11 -2.00 -5.14 -0.60
N MET A 12 -3.28 -4.76 -0.68
CA MET A 12 -3.95 -4.01 0.38
C MET A 12 -3.93 -4.79 1.69
N GLU A 13 -4.31 -6.07 1.66
CA GLU A 13 -4.36 -6.92 2.85
C GLU A 13 -2.97 -7.18 3.45
N ASP A 14 -1.97 -7.46 2.61
CA ASP A 14 -0.60 -7.69 3.08
C ASP A 14 -0.02 -6.43 3.76
N ILE A 15 -0.25 -5.24 3.20
CA ILE A 15 0.17 -4.00 3.84
C ILE A 15 -0.60 -3.74 5.13
N ARG A 16 -1.91 -4.03 5.18
CA ARG A 16 -2.71 -3.95 6.40
C ARG A 16 -2.13 -4.84 7.51
N VAL A 17 -1.82 -6.09 7.21
CA VAL A 17 -1.19 -7.02 8.16
C VAL A 17 0.15 -6.48 8.65
N LYS A 18 0.99 -5.97 7.74
CA LYS A 18 2.29 -5.35 8.10
C LYS A 18 2.15 -4.12 8.98
N ILE A 19 1.07 -3.36 8.85
CA ILE A 19 0.79 -2.25 9.77
C ILE A 19 0.38 -2.79 11.14
N MET A 20 -0.51 -3.79 11.16
CA MET A 20 -1.02 -4.39 12.40
C MET A 20 0.04 -5.15 13.20
N ASP A 21 0.98 -5.83 12.54
CA ASP A 21 2.06 -6.57 13.18
C ASP A 21 3.29 -5.70 13.54
N GLY A 22 3.27 -4.42 13.14
CA GLY A 22 4.33 -3.45 13.42
C GLY A 22 5.51 -3.48 12.46
N THR A 23 5.49 -4.29 11.39
CA THR A 23 6.48 -4.25 10.31
C THR A 23 6.54 -2.87 9.65
N TYR A 24 5.38 -2.25 9.47
CA TYR A 24 5.20 -0.85 9.11
C TYR A 24 4.55 -0.14 10.31
N PRO A 25 5.35 0.37 11.26
CA PRO A 25 4.80 1.00 12.46
C PRO A 25 3.80 2.11 12.12
N LEU A 26 2.78 2.27 12.96
CA LEU A 26 1.82 3.35 12.80
C LEU A 26 2.52 4.72 12.81
N ASN A 27 2.05 5.64 11.95
CA ASN A 27 2.62 6.98 11.78
C ASN A 27 4.10 6.97 11.36
N SER A 28 4.53 5.92 10.66
CA SER A 28 5.90 5.80 10.17
C SER A 28 5.91 5.60 8.67
N LYS A 29 6.99 6.09 8.05
CA LYS A 29 7.09 6.09 6.60
C LYS A 29 7.18 4.66 6.08
N ILE A 30 6.20 4.26 5.27
CA ILE A 30 6.24 2.97 4.56
C ILE A 30 7.17 3.06 3.33
N PRO A 31 7.56 1.93 2.73
CA PRO A 31 8.43 1.95 1.57
C PRO A 31 7.85 2.80 0.42
N SER A 32 8.73 3.38 -0.40
CA SER A 32 8.30 4.26 -1.49
C SER A 32 7.44 3.53 -2.52
N GLU A 33 6.63 4.27 -3.28
CA GLU A 33 5.81 3.72 -4.37
C GLU A 33 6.63 2.82 -5.29
N LYS A 34 7.80 3.30 -5.77
CA LYS A 34 8.70 2.51 -6.60
C LYS A 34 9.14 1.22 -5.90
N LYS A 35 9.53 1.28 -4.63
CA LYS A 35 9.97 0.10 -3.88
C LYS A 35 8.85 -0.92 -3.69
N LEU A 36 7.62 -0.47 -3.44
CA LEU A 36 6.46 -1.35 -3.30
C LEU A 36 6.06 -1.96 -4.65
N GLN A 37 6.18 -1.23 -5.76
CA GLN A 37 6.02 -1.81 -7.09
C GLN A 37 7.03 -2.95 -7.33
N ASP A 38 8.29 -2.73 -6.95
CA ASP A 38 9.34 -3.75 -7.09
C ASP A 38 9.09 -4.97 -6.19
N ILE A 39 8.62 -4.76 -4.94
CA ILE A 39 8.30 -5.84 -3.98
C ILE A 39 7.15 -6.71 -4.48
N TYR A 40 6.07 -6.08 -4.96
CA TYR A 40 4.86 -6.81 -5.35
C TYR A 40 4.80 -7.16 -6.84
N GLY A 41 5.72 -6.63 -7.66
CA GLY A 41 5.74 -6.85 -9.10
C GLY A 41 4.51 -6.30 -9.82
N ILE A 42 3.95 -5.18 -9.35
CA ILE A 42 2.69 -4.62 -9.88
C ILE A 42 2.83 -3.24 -10.52
N SER A 43 1.85 -2.92 -11.35
CA SER A 43 1.72 -1.60 -11.95
C SER A 43 1.49 -0.52 -10.89
N ARG A 44 1.90 0.71 -11.21
CA ARG A 44 1.69 1.89 -10.38
C ARG A 44 0.22 2.12 -10.07
N VAL A 45 -0.66 1.90 -11.06
CA VAL A 45 -2.11 2.08 -10.92
C VAL A 45 -2.67 1.09 -9.89
N THR A 46 -2.30 -0.19 -10.00
CA THR A 46 -2.71 -1.23 -9.05
C THR A 46 -2.24 -0.92 -7.63
N LEU A 47 -0.99 -0.47 -7.49
CA LEU A 47 -0.42 -0.14 -6.17
C LEU A 47 -1.12 1.08 -5.57
N ARG A 48 -1.34 2.13 -6.36
CA ARG A 48 -2.05 3.34 -5.90
C ARG A 48 -3.45 3.01 -5.43
N ASN A 49 -4.18 2.19 -6.19
CA ASN A 49 -5.50 1.73 -5.78
C ASN A 49 -5.43 1.05 -4.40
N ALA A 50 -4.50 0.11 -4.21
CA ALA A 50 -4.34 -0.62 -2.93
C ALA A 50 -4.10 0.35 -1.76
N ILE A 51 -3.21 1.32 -1.95
CA ILE A 51 -2.93 2.34 -0.96
C ILE A 51 -4.13 3.27 -0.75
N ASP A 52 -4.88 3.63 -1.80
CA ASP A 52 -6.11 4.43 -1.69
C ASP A 52 -7.16 3.73 -0.82
N GLY A 53 -7.25 2.40 -0.88
CA GLY A 53 -8.08 1.61 0.04
C GLY A 53 -7.66 1.81 1.50
N LEU A 54 -6.36 1.68 1.78
CA LEU A 54 -5.81 1.85 3.14
C LEU A 54 -5.91 3.30 3.65
N VAL A 55 -5.82 4.28 2.75
CA VAL A 55 -6.03 5.70 3.08
C VAL A 55 -7.50 5.95 3.44
N LYS A 56 -8.45 5.35 2.72
CA LYS A 56 -9.88 5.43 3.06
C LYS A 56 -10.18 4.77 4.40
N ASP A 57 -9.48 3.71 4.73
CA ASP A 57 -9.60 3.02 6.03
C ASP A 57 -8.90 3.76 7.18
N GLY A 58 -8.19 4.86 6.90
CA GLY A 58 -7.44 5.63 7.89
C GLY A 58 -6.15 4.96 8.38
N LEU A 59 -5.66 3.95 7.67
CA LEU A 59 -4.44 3.20 8.02
C LEU A 59 -3.17 3.84 7.45
N ILE A 60 -3.30 4.65 6.39
CA ILE A 60 -2.19 5.35 5.73
C ILE A 60 -2.60 6.80 5.48
N GLU A 61 -1.67 7.73 5.65
CA GLU A 61 -1.76 9.11 5.23
C GLU A 61 -0.86 9.39 4.02
N ARG A 62 -1.38 10.18 3.07
CA ARG A 62 -0.59 10.68 1.93
C ARG A 62 -0.02 12.05 2.27
N ILE A 63 1.31 12.13 2.37
CA ILE A 63 2.00 13.41 2.55
C ILE A 63 2.66 13.84 1.24
N GLN A 64 2.19 14.95 0.68
CA GLN A 64 2.71 15.52 -0.55
C GLN A 64 4.23 15.72 -0.47
N GLY A 65 4.95 15.22 -1.48
CA GLY A 65 6.42 15.30 -1.53
C GLY A 65 7.17 14.37 -0.56
N LYS A 66 6.48 13.70 0.37
CA LYS A 66 7.11 12.81 1.38
C LYS A 66 6.75 11.34 1.20
N GLY A 67 5.62 11.03 0.54
CA GLY A 67 5.18 9.67 0.27
C GLY A 67 4.01 9.26 1.17
N TRP A 68 4.11 8.08 1.76
CA TRP A 68 3.07 7.45 2.58
C TRP A 68 3.58 7.22 3.99
N ILE A 69 2.74 7.55 4.99
CA ILE A 69 3.00 7.44 6.43
C ILE A 69 1.83 6.72 7.09
#